data_AF-A0A7W7NQY7-F1
#
_entry.id   AF-A0A7W7NQY7-F1
#
_cell.length_a   1.000
_cell.length_b   1.000
_cell.length_c   1.000
_cell.angle_alpha   90.00
_cell.angle_beta   90.00
_cell.angle_gamma   90.00
#
_symmetry.space_group_name_H-M   'P 1'
#
loop_
_entity.id
_entity.type
_entity.pdbx_description
1 polymer ?
#
loop_
_entity_poly.entity_id
_entity_poly.type
_entity_poly.pdbx_seq_one_letter_code
_entity_poly.pdbx_strand_id
1 'polypeptide(L)' 'MSSRDIEYYRKREREEREHAARADDTTARRVHQEMAERYSARLRDMVATVPVAQA' A
#
# COMPACT_ATOMS: atom_id res chain seq x y z
N MET A 1 4.73 -13.88 -7.48
CA MET A 1 3.87 -13.02 -6.64
C MET A 1 2.46 -13.10 -7.21
N SER A 2 1.42 -13.19 -6.38
CA SER A 2 0.05 -13.41 -6.88
C SER A 2 -0.70 -12.10 -7.09
N SER A 3 -1.66 -12.07 -8.00
CA SER A 3 -2.58 -10.93 -8.18
C SER A 3 -3.32 -10.58 -6.89
N ARG A 4 -3.57 -11.58 -6.02
CA ARG A 4 -4.20 -11.42 -4.72
C ARG A 4 -3.33 -10.60 -3.74
N ASP A 5 -2.01 -10.75 -3.80
CA ASP A 5 -1.10 -9.94 -2.99
C ASP A 5 -1.16 -8.48 -3.42
N ILE A 6 -1.12 -8.22 -4.74
CA ILE A 6 -1.21 -6.86 -5.30
C ILE A 6 -2.52 -6.19 -4.87
N GLU A 7 -3.66 -6.89 -4.98
CA GLU A 7 -4.95 -6.37 -4.53
C GLU A 7 -4.99 -6.10 -3.03
N TYR A 8 -4.42 -6.99 -2.22
CA TYR A 8 -4.33 -6.80 -0.77
C TYR A 8 -3.57 -5.53 -0.43
N TYR A 9 -2.34 -5.37 -0.95
CA TYR A 9 -1.52 -4.20 -0.63
C TYR A 9 -2.12 -2.91 -1.17
N ARG A 10 -2.80 -2.95 -2.33
CA ARG A 10 -3.52 -1.79 -2.89
C ARG A 10 -4.70 -1.38 -2.03
N LYS A 11 -5.49 -2.35 -1.55
CA LYS A 11 -6.60 -2.08 -0.65
C LYS A 11 -6.11 -1.48 0.66
N ARG A 12 -5.07 -2.07 1.28
CA ARG A 12 -4.50 -1.59 2.54
C ARG A 12 -3.90 -0.19 2.40
N GLU A 13 -3.17 0.09 1.32
CA GLU A 13 -2.63 1.44 1.06
C GLU A 13 -3.73 2.50 1.03
N ARG A 14 -4.85 2.22 0.35
CA ARG A 14 -6.01 3.11 0.31
C ARG A 14 -6.66 3.30 1.68
N GLU A 15 -6.87 2.21 2.43
CA GLU A 15 -7.46 2.26 3.78
C GLU A 15 -6.63 3.12 4.73
N GLU A 16 -5.30 2.92 4.75
CA GLU A 16 -4.42 3.70 5.62
C GLU A 16 -4.42 5.20 5.25
N ARG A 17 -4.52 5.55 3.96
CA ARG A 17 -4.70 6.96 3.56
C ARG A 17 -6.03 7.54 4.06
N GLU A 18 -7.10 6.78 3.98
CA GLU A 18 -8.41 7.20 4.49
C GLU A 18 -8.39 7.37 6.01
N HIS A 19 -7.73 6.47 6.74
CA HIS A 19 -7.55 6.58 8.18
C HIS A 19 -6.70 7.81 8.54
N ALA A 20 -5.59 8.05 7.84
CA ALA A 20 -4.78 9.25 8.04
C ALA A 20 -5.59 10.55 7.84
N ALA A 21 -6.46 10.59 6.82
CA ALA A 21 -7.29 11.75 6.52
C ALA A 21 -8.38 12.01 7.58
N ARG A 22 -8.83 10.96 8.28
CA ARG A 22 -9.86 11.04 9.34
C ARG A 22 -9.29 11.13 10.76
N ALA A 23 -7.98 10.97 10.92
CA ALA A 23 -7.34 10.93 12.23
C ALA A 23 -7.09 12.34 12.78
N ASP A 24 -7.80 12.67 13.87
CA ASP A 24 -7.58 13.89 14.63
C ASP A 24 -6.24 13.86 15.38
N ASP A 25 -5.87 12.70 15.93
CA ASP A 25 -4.60 12.50 16.60
C ASP A 25 -3.43 12.55 15.60
N THR A 26 -2.45 13.40 15.90
CA THR A 26 -1.31 13.65 15.01
C THR A 26 -0.37 12.46 14.94
N THR A 27 -0.26 11.67 16.01
CA THR A 27 0.57 10.45 16.03
C THR A 27 -0.09 9.36 15.20
N ALA A 28 -1.39 9.12 15.40
CA ALA A 28 -2.16 8.15 14.62
C ALA A 28 -2.11 8.49 13.12
N ARG A 29 -2.31 9.76 12.77
CA ARG A 29 -2.19 10.24 11.38
C ARG A 29 -0.82 9.94 10.77
N ARG A 30 0.27 10.18 11.50
CA ARG A 30 1.63 9.85 11.04
C ARG A 30 1.83 8.36 10.83
N VAL A 31 1.36 7.53 11.76
CA VAL A 31 1.48 6.07 11.64
C VAL A 31 0.73 5.56 10.41
N HIS A 32 -0.50 6.03 10.18
CA HIS A 32 -1.28 5.66 8.99
C HIS A 32 -0.58 6.12 7.69
N GLN A 33 0.01 7.32 7.67
CA GLN A 33 0.79 7.79 6.52
C GLN A 33 2.00 6.90 6.24
N GLU A 34 2.78 6.56 7.27
CA GLU A 34 3.95 5.70 7.13
C GLU A 34 3.56 4.29 6.64
N MET A 35 2.46 3.74 7.14
CA MET A 35 1.94 2.45 6.68
C MET A 35 1.49 2.50 5.22
N ALA A 36 0.81 3.56 4.79
CA ALA A 36 0.45 3.76 3.39
C ALA A 36 1.68 3.83 2.48
N GLU A 37 2.74 4.52 2.91
CA GLU A 37 4.01 4.59 2.17
C GLU A 37 4.69 3.23 2.05
N ARG A 38 4.74 2.45 3.14
CA ARG A 38 5.29 1.09 3.14
C ARG A 38 4.53 0.17 2.19
N TYR A 39 3.20 0.22 2.19
CA TYR A 39 2.38 -0.56 1.27
C TYR A 39 2.57 -0.11 -0.20
N SER A 40 2.70 1.19 -0.44
CA SER A 40 2.99 1.75 -1.77
C SER A 40 4.37 1.31 -2.29
N ALA A 41 5.40 1.37 -1.45
CA ALA A 41 6.74 0.89 -1.79
C ALA A 41 6.70 -0.61 -2.12
N ARG A 42 6.02 -1.39 -1.28
CA ARG A 42 5.89 -2.83 -1.51
C ARG A 42 5.21 -3.12 -2.85
N LEU A 43 4.12 -2.42 -3.19
CA LEU A 43 3.44 -2.54 -4.49
C LEU A 43 4.36 -2.27 -5.67
N ARG A 44 5.18 -1.21 -5.58
CA ARG A 44 6.16 -0.88 -6.63
C ARG A 44 7.17 -2.02 -6.82
N ASP A 45 7.68 -2.57 -5.73
CA ASP A 45 8.58 -3.73 -5.79
C ASP A 45 7.88 -4.95 -6.41
N MET A 46 6.60 -5.19 -6.09
CA MET A 46 5.85 -6.30 -6.68
C MET A 46 5.70 -6.14 -8.18
N VAL A 47 5.33 -4.94 -8.64
CA VAL A 47 5.15 -4.65 -10.07
C VAL A 47 6.48 -4.73 -10.82
N ALA A 48 7.58 -4.29 -10.21
CA ALA A 48 8.91 -4.36 -10.80
C ALA A 48 9.47 -5.80 -10.89
N THR A 49 8.99 -6.70 -10.03
CA THR A 49 9.48 -8.10 -9.95
C THR A 49 8.58 -9.12 -10.63
N VAL A 50 7.38 -8.75 -11.08
CA VAL A 50 6.57 -9.59 -11.98
C VAL A 50 7.23 -9.52 -13.37
N PRO A 51 7.84 -10.60 -13.87
CA PRO A 51 8.29 -10.61 -15.25
C PRO A 51 7.03 -10.52 -16.11
N VAL A 52 7.03 -9.60 -17.07
CA VAL A 52 6.10 -9.64 -18.20
C VAL A 52 6.30 -11.00 -18.84
N ALA A 53 5.47 -11.98 -18.48
CA ALA A 53 5.38 -13.22 -19.22
C ALA A 53 4.84 -12.81 -20.59
N GLN A 54 5.76 -12.70 -21.56
CA GLN A 54 5.40 -12.56 -22.96
C GLN A 54 4.74 -13.87 -23.39
N ALA A 55 3.46 -13.79 -23.76
CA ALA A 55 2.76 -14.72 -24.65
C ALA A 55 1.54 -14.00 -25.24
#